data_AF-A0A1H8H4A5-F1
#
_entry.id   AF-A0A1H8H4A5-F1
#
_cell.length_a   1.000
_cell.length_b   1.000
_cell.length_c   1.000
_cell.angle_alpha   90.00
_cell.angle_beta   90.00
_cell.angle_gamma   90.00
#
_symmetry.space_group_name_H-M   'P 1'
#
loop_
_entity.id
_entity.type
_entity.pdbx_description
1 polymer ?
#
loop_
_entity_poly.entity_id
_entity_poly.type
_entity_poly.pdbx_seq_one_letter_code
_entity_poly.pdbx_strand_id
1 'polypeptide(L)'
;MENFSSSSLERRGMWRRRLGLSVLGVALFAGAALAQQPTDAQRNAIKSACRSDFMSNCSGVTPGGKEALACLQQHETSLSSGCKQAISALGGGSKAAAPKSSSDASTAPATPDAGTPDAEAPAAAAPQLSPREEMVIAREACGPDFRSYCRAVPLGGGRGIACLRENMQRLSPGCQKVLAHGL
;
A
#
# COMPACT_ATOMS: atom_id res chain seq x y z
N MET A 1 -4.19 -3.52 -34.08
CA MET A 1 -3.96 -4.80 -34.76
C MET A 1 -2.85 -4.50 -35.77
N GLU A 2 -1.62 -5.00 -35.77
CA GLU A 2 -1.08 -6.31 -35.37
C GLU A 2 0.47 -6.25 -35.22
N ASN A 3 1.06 -5.25 -34.54
CA ASN A 3 2.53 -5.04 -34.59
C ASN A 3 3.34 -5.49 -33.37
N PHE A 4 2.72 -6.09 -32.34
CA PHE A 4 3.44 -6.51 -31.12
C PHE A 4 3.66 -8.03 -30.99
N SER A 5 3.05 -8.83 -31.88
CA SER A 5 3.10 -10.30 -31.81
C SER A 5 4.30 -10.91 -32.55
N SER A 6 4.81 -10.29 -33.62
CA SER A 6 5.94 -10.84 -34.41
C SER A 6 7.30 -10.73 -33.72
N SER A 7 7.59 -9.63 -33.02
CA SER A 7 8.94 -9.38 -32.48
C SER A 7 9.31 -10.26 -31.26
N SER A 8 8.32 -10.90 -30.63
CA SER A 8 8.51 -11.77 -29.45
C SER A 8 8.71 -13.26 -29.80
N LEU A 9 8.31 -13.69 -30.99
CA LEU A 9 8.45 -15.08 -31.44
C LEU A 9 9.76 -15.32 -32.20
N GLU A 10 10.22 -14.37 -33.01
CA GLU A 10 11.49 -14.52 -33.77
C GLU A 10 12.74 -14.55 -32.87
N ARG A 11 12.76 -13.77 -31.78
CA ARG A 11 13.89 -13.79 -30.82
C ARG A 11 13.96 -15.07 -29.97
N ARG A 12 12.84 -15.78 -29.79
CA ARG A 12 12.78 -17.05 -29.04
C ARG A 12 13.12 -18.27 -29.90
N GLY A 13 12.94 -18.20 -31.22
CA GLY A 13 13.09 -19.33 -32.14
C GLY A 13 14.50 -19.53 -32.73
N MET A 14 15.30 -18.47 -32.89
CA MET A 14 16.55 -18.57 -33.67
C MET A 14 17.78 -19.01 -32.84
N TRP A 15 17.79 -18.88 -31.51
CA TRP A 15 18.97 -19.21 -30.68
C TRP A 15 18.98 -20.61 -30.05
N ARG A 16 17.83 -21.27 -29.87
CA ARG A 16 17.80 -22.61 -29.21
C ARG A 16 17.79 -23.80 -30.15
N ARG A 17 17.85 -23.58 -31.47
CA ARG A 17 17.72 -24.65 -32.49
C ARG A 17 18.98 -24.94 -33.30
N ARG A 18 20.10 -24.26 -33.04
CA ARG A 18 21.40 -24.56 -33.68
C ARG A 18 22.54 -24.49 -32.67
N LEU A 19 22.67 -25.51 -31.84
CA LEU A 19 23.95 -26.10 -31.40
C LEU A 19 23.60 -27.26 -30.44
N GLY A 20 23.44 -28.45 -31.02
CA GLY A 20 23.40 -29.69 -30.26
C GLY A 20 24.81 -30.10 -29.82
N LEU A 21 24.88 -30.73 -28.64
CA LEU A 21 25.93 -31.60 -28.10
C LEU A 21 27.39 -31.08 -28.05
N SER A 22 27.84 -30.68 -26.85
CA SER A 22 29.15 -31.07 -26.32
C SER A 22 29.22 -30.92 -24.79
N VAL A 23 29.94 -31.86 -24.19
CA VAL A 23 30.04 -32.23 -22.78
C VAL A 23 31.12 -31.39 -22.06
N LEU A 24 30.95 -31.20 -20.74
CA LEU A 24 31.95 -30.76 -19.73
C LEU A 24 32.47 -29.31 -19.78
N GLY A 25 32.40 -28.60 -18.63
CA GLY A 25 33.42 -27.61 -18.24
C GLY A 25 32.96 -26.18 -17.94
N VAL A 26 32.72 -25.90 -16.66
CA VAL A 26 33.09 -24.69 -15.88
C VAL A 26 33.26 -23.35 -16.62
N ALA A 27 32.43 -22.35 -16.28
CA ALA A 27 32.88 -21.03 -15.78
C ALA A 27 31.69 -20.08 -15.50
N LEU A 28 31.51 -19.77 -14.21
CA LEU A 28 31.29 -18.43 -13.66
C LEU A 28 30.75 -17.36 -14.63
N PHE A 29 29.44 -17.12 -14.63
CA PHE A 29 28.89 -15.80 -14.98
C PHE A 29 28.31 -15.16 -13.73
N ALA A 30 29.17 -14.44 -13.03
CA ALA A 30 28.79 -13.40 -12.09
C ALA A 30 28.19 -12.22 -12.87
N GLY A 31 27.04 -11.71 -12.41
CA GLY A 31 26.44 -10.49 -12.97
C GLY A 31 24.92 -10.50 -12.96
N ALA A 32 24.29 -10.69 -11.80
CA ALA A 32 22.89 -10.32 -11.63
C ALA A 32 22.79 -8.79 -11.65
N ALA A 33 22.56 -8.21 -12.83
CA ALA A 33 22.01 -6.87 -12.94
C ALA A 33 20.63 -6.89 -12.27
N LEU A 34 20.53 -6.27 -11.09
CA LEU A 34 19.27 -6.11 -10.38
C LEU A 34 18.31 -5.34 -11.30
N ALA A 35 17.31 -6.03 -11.84
CA ALA A 35 16.11 -5.40 -12.34
C ALA A 35 15.59 -4.54 -11.18
N GLN A 36 15.73 -3.22 -11.26
CA GLN A 36 15.33 -2.28 -10.22
C GLN A 36 13.79 -2.28 -10.18
N GLN A 37 13.21 -3.24 -9.49
CA GLN A 37 11.82 -3.16 -9.11
C GLN A 37 11.64 -1.92 -8.22
N PRO A 38 10.53 -1.17 -8.37
CA PRO A 38 10.19 -0.09 -7.46
C PRO A 38 10.25 -0.61 -6.03
N THR A 39 11.08 0.02 -5.21
CA THR A 39 11.21 -0.34 -3.79
C THR A 39 9.87 -0.12 -3.09
N ASP A 40 9.61 -0.84 -2.00
CA ASP A 40 8.37 -0.67 -1.24
C ASP A 40 8.18 0.77 -0.74
N ALA A 41 9.27 1.46 -0.41
CA ALA A 41 9.25 2.88 -0.06
C ALA A 41 8.71 3.74 -1.22
N GLN A 42 9.15 3.47 -2.46
CA GLN A 42 8.69 4.21 -3.64
C GLN A 42 7.23 3.89 -3.97
N ARG A 43 6.81 2.63 -3.86
CA ARG A 43 5.40 2.24 -4.03
C ARG A 43 4.49 2.88 -2.99
N ASN A 44 4.93 2.96 -1.74
CA ASN A 44 4.19 3.61 -0.66
C ASN A 44 4.11 5.13 -0.84
N ALA A 45 5.19 5.76 -1.30
CA ALA A 45 5.20 7.20 -1.62
C ALA A 45 4.22 7.54 -2.76
N ILE A 46 4.12 6.68 -3.78
CA ILE A 46 3.15 6.85 -4.86
C ILE A 46 1.73 6.61 -4.35
N LYS A 47 1.53 5.57 -3.55
CA LYS A 47 0.22 5.27 -2.95
C LYS A 47 -0.29 6.42 -2.10
N SER A 48 0.57 7.09 -1.32
CA SER A 48 0.18 8.24 -0.51
C SER A 48 -0.13 9.46 -1.38
N ALA A 49 0.71 9.75 -2.37
CA ALA A 49 0.51 10.86 -3.31
C ALA A 49 -0.77 10.69 -4.16
N CYS A 50 -1.08 9.47 -4.58
CA CYS A 50 -2.21 9.16 -5.46
C CYS A 50 -3.49 8.73 -4.73
N ARG A 51 -3.51 8.74 -3.40
CA ARG A 51 -4.60 8.14 -2.62
C ARG A 51 -5.97 8.74 -2.95
N SER A 52 -6.07 10.07 -3.04
CA SER A 52 -7.34 10.75 -3.31
C SER A 52 -7.79 10.48 -4.74
N ASP A 53 -6.88 10.59 -5.70
CA ASP A 53 -7.17 10.35 -7.12
C ASP A 53 -7.59 8.90 -7.38
N PHE A 54 -6.98 7.95 -6.67
CA PHE A 54 -7.34 6.54 -6.74
C PHE A 54 -8.77 6.28 -6.25
N MET A 55 -9.21 6.94 -5.18
CA MET A 55 -10.58 6.76 -4.68
C MET A 55 -11.64 7.32 -5.63
N SER A 56 -11.33 8.39 -6.37
CA SER A 56 -12.26 9.01 -7.31
C SER A 56 -12.28 8.31 -8.67
N ASN A 57 -11.14 7.81 -9.15
CA ASN A 57 -11.01 7.29 -10.51
C ASN A 57 -10.87 5.75 -10.58
N CYS A 58 -10.50 5.08 -9.47
CA CYS A 58 -10.08 3.67 -9.47
C CYS A 58 -10.63 2.84 -8.29
N SER A 59 -11.77 3.25 -7.69
CA SER A 59 -12.33 2.63 -6.47
C SER A 59 -12.71 1.15 -6.58
N GLY A 60 -12.85 0.60 -7.80
CA GLY A 60 -13.12 -0.82 -8.05
C GLY A 60 -11.90 -1.73 -8.12
N VAL A 61 -10.69 -1.20 -7.88
CA VAL A 61 -9.42 -1.91 -8.08
C VAL A 61 -8.69 -2.11 -6.76
N THR A 62 -7.98 -3.23 -6.60
CA THR A 62 -7.20 -3.52 -5.39
C THR A 62 -6.01 -2.55 -5.27
N PRO A 63 -5.92 -1.75 -4.19
CA PRO A 63 -4.87 -0.74 -4.03
C PRO A 63 -3.48 -1.37 -3.80
N GLY A 64 -2.46 -0.77 -4.40
CA GLY A 64 -1.05 -1.18 -4.22
C GLY A 64 -0.58 -2.32 -5.13
N GLY A 65 -1.48 -2.93 -5.90
CA GLY A 65 -1.16 -3.88 -6.96
C GLY A 65 -0.78 -3.22 -8.27
N LYS A 66 -0.40 -4.04 -9.26
CA LYS A 66 -0.15 -3.61 -10.65
C LYS A 66 -1.43 -3.09 -11.31
N GLU A 67 -2.58 -3.61 -10.91
CA GLU A 67 -3.91 -3.25 -11.38
C GLU A 67 -4.25 -1.81 -10.98
N ALA A 68 -3.87 -1.40 -9.76
CA ALA A 68 -4.05 -0.02 -9.30
C ALA A 68 -3.21 0.96 -10.13
N LEU A 69 -1.98 0.58 -10.46
CA LEU A 69 -1.07 1.39 -11.27
C LEU A 69 -1.57 1.50 -12.71
N ALA A 70 -2.08 0.41 -13.29
CA ALA A 70 -2.69 0.41 -14.62
C ALA A 70 -3.95 1.31 -14.69
N CYS A 71 -4.80 1.30 -13.65
CA CYS A 71 -5.95 2.18 -13.59
C CYS A 71 -5.55 3.66 -13.52
N LEU A 72 -4.55 4.00 -12.68
CA LEU A 72 -4.01 5.36 -12.63
C LEU A 72 -3.45 5.78 -13.99
N GLN A 73 -2.70 4.91 -14.66
CA GLN A 73 -2.16 5.15 -16.02
C GLN A 73 -3.25 5.36 -17.09
N GLN A 74 -4.41 4.73 -16.93
CA GLN A 74 -5.54 4.92 -17.84
C GLN A 74 -6.25 6.26 -17.58
N HIS A 75 -6.22 6.74 -16.35
CA HIS A 75 -6.88 7.96 -15.91
C HIS A 75 -5.91 9.14 -15.72
N GLU A 76 -4.70 9.11 -16.29
CA GLU A 76 -3.67 10.10 -15.98
C GLU A 76 -4.13 11.53 -16.16
N THR A 77 -4.91 11.84 -17.20
CA THR A 77 -5.41 13.21 -17.44
C THR A 77 -6.26 13.74 -16.28
N SER A 78 -7.01 12.86 -15.60
CA SER A 78 -7.87 13.16 -14.44
C SER A 78 -7.16 13.12 -13.09
N LEU A 79 -5.88 12.74 -13.04
CA LEU A 79 -5.11 12.72 -11.80
C LEU A 79 -4.60 14.12 -11.43
N SER A 80 -4.42 14.33 -10.13
CA SER A 80 -3.70 15.48 -9.60
C SER A 80 -2.26 15.55 -10.11
N SER A 81 -1.70 16.77 -10.13
CA SER A 81 -0.31 17.02 -10.52
C SER A 81 0.69 16.25 -9.63
N GLY A 82 0.40 16.15 -8.33
CA GLY A 82 1.22 15.38 -7.39
C GLY A 82 1.24 13.88 -7.71
N CYS A 83 0.09 13.29 -8.05
CA CYS A 83 0.04 11.88 -8.44
C CYS A 83 0.73 11.63 -9.79
N LYS A 84 0.54 12.51 -10.79
CA LYS A 84 1.23 12.46 -12.09
C LYS A 84 2.76 12.47 -11.95
N GLN A 85 3.29 13.31 -11.07
CA GLN A 85 4.74 13.37 -10.81
C GLN A 85 5.25 12.08 -10.17
N ALA A 86 4.48 11.52 -9.22
CA ALA A 86 4.86 10.31 -8.52
C ALA A 86 4.89 9.07 -9.45
N ILE A 87 3.94 8.94 -10.37
CA ILE A 87 3.92 7.84 -11.35
C ILE A 87 4.96 8.02 -12.47
N SER A 88 5.24 9.25 -12.88
CA SER A 88 6.29 9.56 -13.88
C SER A 88 7.70 9.21 -13.38
N ALA A 89 7.95 9.37 -12.08
CA ALA A 89 9.23 9.04 -11.44
C ALA A 89 9.57 7.53 -11.46
N LEU A 90 8.62 6.65 -11.83
CA LEU A 90 8.88 5.23 -12.06
C LEU A 90 9.42 4.91 -13.46
N GLY A 91 9.16 5.78 -14.46
CA GLY A 91 9.51 5.56 -15.86
C GLY A 91 10.93 5.97 -16.25
N GLY A 92 11.62 6.71 -15.38
CA GLY A 92 12.99 7.16 -15.59
C GLY A 92 13.84 6.82 -14.38
N GLY A 93 14.75 5.86 -14.55
CA GLY A 93 15.70 5.49 -13.50
C GLY A 93 16.57 6.68 -13.06
N SER A 94 16.76 6.74 -11.74
CA SER A 94 17.80 7.46 -10.99
C SER A 94 17.53 8.86 -10.42
N LYS A 95 17.95 8.91 -9.15
CA LYS A 95 18.22 10.02 -8.23
C LYS A 95 17.00 10.74 -7.67
N ALA A 96 16.83 10.50 -6.37
CA ALA A 96 16.26 11.46 -5.44
C ALA A 96 16.83 12.86 -5.71
N ALA A 97 16.05 13.69 -6.37
CA ALA A 97 16.00 15.10 -6.10
C ALA A 97 14.71 15.31 -5.31
N ALA A 98 14.86 15.64 -4.03
CA ALA A 98 13.76 16.07 -3.20
C ALA A 98 12.96 17.16 -3.93
N PRO A 99 11.62 17.05 -4.06
CA PRO A 99 10.85 18.24 -4.33
C PRO A 99 10.96 19.09 -3.07
N LYS A 100 11.56 20.27 -3.21
CA LYS A 100 11.40 21.31 -2.21
C LYS A 100 9.92 21.50 -2.01
N SER A 101 9.50 21.23 -0.77
CA SER A 101 8.39 21.94 -0.16
C SER A 101 8.61 23.43 -0.39
N SER A 102 7.74 24.05 -1.17
CA SER A 102 7.33 25.42 -0.91
C SER A 102 5.97 25.32 -0.25
N SER A 103 6.01 25.31 1.09
CA SER A 103 4.89 25.58 1.96
C SER A 103 4.49 27.05 1.84
N ASP A 104 3.21 27.35 2.07
CA ASP A 104 2.88 28.49 2.91
C ASP A 104 2.02 28.02 4.09
N ALA A 105 2.54 28.35 5.28
CA ALA A 105 2.10 28.28 6.68
C ALA A 105 0.91 27.36 7.10
N SER A 106 1.02 26.56 8.17
CA SER A 106 1.25 27.09 9.53
C SER A 106 2.04 26.17 10.48
N THR A 107 2.95 26.85 11.16
CA THR A 107 3.96 26.56 12.18
C THR A 107 3.53 25.73 13.41
N ALA A 108 4.41 24.84 13.87
CA ALA A 108 4.33 24.03 15.10
C ALA A 108 5.09 24.69 16.29
N PRO A 109 5.18 24.07 17.48
CA PRO A 109 6.28 23.11 17.63
C PRO A 109 5.91 21.80 18.35
N ALA A 110 6.42 20.72 17.81
CA ALA A 110 6.84 19.55 18.56
C ALA A 110 8.23 19.81 19.16
N THR A 111 8.50 19.22 20.33
CA THR A 111 9.86 18.95 20.81
C THR A 111 10.08 17.44 20.94
N PRO A 112 11.34 16.98 20.90
CA PRO A 112 11.77 15.69 20.37
C PRO A 112 11.99 14.64 21.47
N ASP A 113 12.01 13.36 21.08
CA ASP A 113 13.15 12.44 21.16
C ASP A 113 12.63 11.01 20.89
N ALA A 114 13.17 10.33 19.87
CA ALA A 114 14.26 9.36 20.00
C ALA A 114 13.81 7.99 20.52
N GLY A 115 14.15 6.95 19.76
CA GLY A 115 14.07 5.57 20.22
C GLY A 115 13.52 4.59 19.19
N THR A 116 14.28 4.34 18.13
CA THR A 116 14.39 2.95 17.64
C THR A 116 15.27 2.20 18.64
N PRO A 117 14.95 0.94 18.94
CA PRO A 117 15.92 -0.10 18.61
C PRO A 117 15.32 -1.15 17.67
N ASP A 118 16.18 -1.58 16.74
CA ASP A 118 16.01 -2.75 15.90
C ASP A 118 15.83 -4.04 16.72
N ALA A 119 15.11 -4.97 16.10
CA ALA A 119 15.21 -6.43 16.20
C ALA A 119 15.38 -7.10 17.57
N GLU A 120 14.34 -7.82 17.99
CA GLU A 120 14.50 -9.22 18.39
C GLU A 120 13.21 -9.98 18.08
N ALA A 121 13.30 -11.06 17.30
CA ALA A 121 12.29 -12.10 17.31
C ALA A 121 12.53 -12.97 18.54
N PRO A 122 11.48 -13.29 19.32
CA PRO A 122 11.43 -14.58 19.97
C PRO A 122 10.28 -15.41 19.38
N ALA A 123 10.59 -16.67 19.17
CA ALA A 123 9.63 -17.72 18.94
C ALA A 123 8.63 -17.84 20.11
N ALA A 124 7.40 -18.25 19.75
CA ALA A 124 6.35 -18.78 20.62
C ALA A 124 5.78 -17.82 21.69
N ALA A 125 4.82 -17.00 21.26
CA ALA A 125 3.73 -16.53 22.11
C ALA A 125 2.40 -17.05 21.53
N ALA A 126 1.46 -17.38 22.43
CA ALA A 126 0.12 -17.92 22.21
C ALA A 126 -0.67 -17.29 21.04
N PRO A 127 -1.77 -17.92 20.56
CA PRO A 127 -2.63 -17.34 19.52
C PRO A 127 -3.36 -16.11 20.05
N GLN A 128 -2.67 -14.98 20.10
CA GLN A 128 -3.25 -13.67 20.33
C GLN A 128 -3.51 -13.08 18.96
N LEU A 129 -4.76 -12.66 18.75
CA LEU A 129 -5.19 -12.01 17.52
C LEU A 129 -4.21 -10.89 17.17
N SER A 130 -3.82 -10.81 15.90
CA SER A 130 -2.96 -9.70 15.47
C SER A 130 -3.72 -8.38 15.64
N PRO A 131 -3.03 -7.25 15.90
CA PRO A 131 -3.66 -5.93 16.03
C PRO A 131 -4.55 -5.54 14.84
N ARG A 132 -4.32 -6.15 13.66
CA ARG A 132 -5.15 -5.95 12.47
C ARG A 132 -6.46 -6.73 12.55
N GLU A 133 -6.41 -7.98 12.99
CA GLU A 133 -7.60 -8.82 13.18
C GLU A 133 -8.51 -8.24 14.26
N GLU A 134 -7.92 -7.77 15.37
CA GLU A 134 -8.65 -7.04 16.40
C GLU A 134 -9.44 -5.85 15.82
N MET A 135 -8.81 -5.00 15.02
CA MET A 135 -9.50 -3.87 14.38
C MET A 135 -10.62 -4.30 13.43
N VAL A 136 -10.49 -5.46 12.77
CA VAL A 136 -11.55 -6.03 11.92
C VAL A 136 -12.72 -6.49 12.78
N ILE A 137 -12.45 -7.24 13.86
CA ILE A 137 -13.48 -7.78 14.75
C ILE A 137 -14.23 -6.64 15.45
N ALA A 138 -13.56 -5.61 15.96
CA ALA A 138 -14.23 -4.44 16.53
C ALA A 138 -15.13 -3.72 15.51
N ARG A 139 -14.66 -3.59 14.26
CA ARG A 139 -15.46 -2.95 13.20
C ARG A 139 -16.68 -3.79 12.83
N GLU A 140 -16.55 -5.11 12.84
CA GLU A 140 -17.66 -6.01 12.55
C GLU A 140 -18.69 -6.01 13.68
N ALA A 141 -18.22 -6.17 14.93
CA ALA A 141 -19.06 -6.18 16.12
C ALA A 141 -19.81 -4.86 16.33
N CYS A 142 -19.13 -3.72 16.13
CA CYS A 142 -19.70 -2.39 16.41
C CYS A 142 -20.19 -1.63 15.17
N GLY A 143 -19.99 -2.16 13.97
CA GLY A 143 -20.33 -1.49 12.71
C GLY A 143 -21.82 -1.14 12.56
N PRO A 144 -22.75 -2.07 12.85
CA PRO A 144 -24.19 -1.79 12.82
C PRO A 144 -24.60 -0.73 13.85
N ASP A 145 -24.09 -0.85 15.08
CA ASP A 145 -24.38 0.10 16.15
C ASP A 145 -23.87 1.51 15.84
N PHE A 146 -22.67 1.61 15.27
CA PHE A 146 -22.12 2.89 14.84
C PHE A 146 -22.99 3.56 13.77
N ARG A 147 -23.53 2.79 12.81
CA ARG A 147 -24.43 3.33 11.79
C ARG A 147 -25.77 3.79 12.36
N SER A 148 -26.28 3.11 13.39
CA SER A 148 -27.56 3.45 14.02
C SER A 148 -27.45 4.67 14.93
N TYR A 149 -26.38 4.77 15.71
CA TYR A 149 -26.28 5.75 16.80
C TYR A 149 -25.24 6.85 16.55
N CYS A 150 -24.20 6.58 15.75
CA CYS A 150 -23.03 7.45 15.60
C CYS A 150 -22.77 7.91 14.16
N ARG A 151 -23.74 7.79 13.24
CA ARG A 151 -23.55 8.08 11.80
C ARG A 151 -23.02 9.49 11.46
N ALA A 152 -23.28 10.47 12.33
CA ALA A 152 -22.82 11.85 12.15
C ALA A 152 -21.38 12.08 12.64
N VAL A 153 -20.77 11.09 13.31
CA VAL A 153 -19.45 11.23 13.92
C VAL A 153 -18.36 10.99 12.87
N PRO A 154 -17.45 11.97 12.65
CA PRO A 154 -16.36 11.78 11.72
C PRO A 154 -15.41 10.68 12.21
N LEU A 155 -15.12 9.70 11.34
CA LEU A 155 -14.14 8.65 11.64
C LEU A 155 -12.74 9.24 11.83
N GLY A 156 -11.92 8.58 12.65
CA GLY A 156 -10.54 9.00 12.96
C GLY A 156 -10.39 9.60 14.37
N GLY A 157 -9.17 9.53 14.90
CA GLY A 157 -8.82 10.10 16.22
C GLY A 157 -9.63 9.54 17.40
N GLY A 158 -10.17 8.33 17.29
CA GLY A 158 -10.95 7.69 18.36
C GLY A 158 -12.38 8.21 18.56
N ARG A 159 -12.84 9.21 17.80
CA ARG A 159 -14.18 9.83 17.97
C ARG A 159 -15.33 8.83 17.87
N GLY A 160 -15.24 7.88 16.94
CA GLY A 160 -16.29 6.88 16.78
C GLY A 160 -16.40 5.93 17.98
N ILE A 161 -15.26 5.57 18.58
CA ILE A 161 -15.23 4.77 19.81
C ILE A 161 -15.76 5.57 21.01
N ALA A 162 -15.49 6.88 21.07
CA ALA A 162 -16.06 7.75 22.11
C ALA A 162 -17.60 7.78 22.02
N CYS A 163 -18.15 8.03 20.82
CA CYS A 163 -19.60 8.02 20.61
C CYS A 163 -20.25 6.67 20.96
N LEU A 164 -19.61 5.56 20.60
CA LEU A 164 -20.10 4.23 20.97
C LEU A 164 -20.11 4.06 22.50
N ARG A 165 -19.04 4.47 23.21
CA ARG A 165 -19.01 4.42 24.67
C ARG A 165 -20.07 5.28 25.35
N GLU A 166 -20.39 6.45 24.79
CA GLU A 166 -21.49 7.30 25.28
C GLU A 166 -22.86 6.64 25.09
N ASN A 167 -23.01 5.78 24.08
CA ASN A 167 -24.25 5.06 23.77
C ASN A 167 -24.24 3.60 24.26
N MET A 168 -23.34 3.21 25.16
CA MET A 168 -23.02 1.80 25.48
C MET A 168 -24.26 0.94 25.78
N GLN A 169 -25.22 1.47 26.56
CA GLN A 169 -26.45 0.77 26.93
C GLN A 169 -27.42 0.52 25.75
N ARG A 170 -27.27 1.26 24.64
CA ARG A 170 -28.12 1.15 23.45
C ARG A 170 -27.50 0.29 22.35
N LEU A 171 -26.22 -0.06 22.48
CA LEU A 171 -25.52 -0.89 21.50
C LEU A 171 -25.94 -2.36 21.62
N SER A 172 -25.61 -3.14 20.60
CA SER A 172 -25.73 -4.59 20.63
C SER A 172 -24.87 -5.21 21.74
N PRO A 173 -25.27 -6.37 22.31
CA PRO A 173 -24.48 -7.07 23.33
C PRO A 173 -23.06 -7.44 22.86
N GLY A 174 -22.91 -7.71 21.55
CA GLY A 174 -21.61 -8.00 20.94
C GLY A 174 -20.67 -6.80 20.98
N CYS A 175 -21.15 -5.62 20.56
CA CYS A 175 -20.35 -4.41 20.62
C CYS A 175 -20.07 -3.95 22.07
N GLN A 176 -21.04 -4.12 22.98
CA GLN A 176 -20.83 -3.84 24.40
C GLN A 176 -19.68 -4.65 24.99
N LYS A 177 -19.63 -5.97 24.71
CA LYS A 177 -18.58 -6.84 25.20
C LYS A 177 -17.20 -6.39 24.71
N VAL A 178 -17.09 -6.08 23.42
CA VAL A 178 -15.84 -5.59 22.79
C VAL A 178 -15.38 -4.27 23.42
N LEU A 179 -16.29 -3.33 23.70
CA LEU A 179 -15.95 -2.04 24.30
C LEU A 179 -15.63 -2.13 25.80
N ALA A 180 -16.21 -3.10 26.52
CA ALA A 180 -16.05 -3.25 27.97
C ALA A 180 -14.77 -4.01 28.35
N HIS A 181 -14.40 -5.02 27.56
CA HIS A 181 -13.29 -5.93 27.89
C HIS A 181 -12.06 -5.76 27.02
N GLY A 182 -12.13 -4.94 25.97
CA GLY A 182 -11.15 -5.01 24.89
C GLY A 182 -11.39 -6.25 24.01
N LEU A 183 -10.56 -6.38 22.98
CA LEU A 183 -10.50 -7.59 22.16
C LEU A 183 -9.56 -8.62 22.79
#